data_AF-Q3L9K4-F1
#
_entry.id   AF-Q3L9K4-F1
#
_cell.length_a   1.000
_cell.length_b   1.000
_cell.length_c   1.000
_cell.angle_alpha   90.00
_cell.angle_beta   90.00
_cell.angle_gamma   90.00
#
_symmetry.space_group_name_H-M   'P 1'
#
loop_
_entity.id
_entity.type
_entity.pdbx_description
1 polymer ?
#
loop_
_entity_poly.entity_id
_entity_poly.type
_entity_poly.pdbx_seq_one_letter_code
_entity_poly.pdbx_strand_id
1 'polypeptide(L)'
;MCDYKFMLDPGAKGSDVVVIPQRTLWWAVDELCRALPHEVLRKLKVRSGEDLAAISTTAFLACAPTSVDCAGEPDLIFDLSHSKSERSPISSMGLANKRFADFEVKSIGLWYRKFDATIDQSLGRGEIPMVTTFTAAVTTVNEVLAGEGLNQIDRALRQLNKKVRVAHSKNIFLIAHPFDYPVVEMDVAPIVAHLLNPLDGIVGVDTVWVMWPDVFFVMWSSHNARWVNLLFDSREQSKDHSSAWDDLELLQQVQVEFQRRIDGETNSPYIFRLE
;
A
#
# COMPACT_ATOMS: atom_id res chain seq x y z
N MET A 1 35.00 27.56 14.04
CA MET A 1 34.25 26.55 14.82
C MET A 1 32.84 27.09 14.95
N CYS A 2 31.92 26.66 14.07
CA CYS A 2 30.52 27.11 14.11
C CYS A 2 29.73 26.10 14.93
N ASP A 3 29.40 26.47 16.16
CA ASP A 3 28.46 25.74 17.01
C ASP A 3 27.04 25.91 16.45
N TYR A 4 26.61 25.00 15.59
CA TYR A 4 25.19 24.82 15.32
C TYR A 4 24.56 24.09 16.51
N LYS A 5 24.11 24.86 17.51
CA LYS A 5 23.09 24.37 18.43
C LYS A 5 21.81 24.18 17.64
N PHE A 6 21.52 22.95 17.26
CA PHE A 6 20.17 22.52 16.88
C PHE A 6 19.25 22.77 18.08
N MET A 7 18.66 23.95 18.16
CA MET A 7 17.48 24.14 18.99
C MET A 7 16.36 23.41 18.27
N LEU A 8 16.07 22.19 18.72
CA LEU A 8 14.83 21.51 18.37
C LEU A 8 13.69 22.47 18.72
N ASP A 9 12.86 22.79 17.71
CA ASP A 9 11.65 23.56 17.92
C ASP A 9 10.83 22.90 19.05
N PRO A 10 10.47 23.62 20.13
CA PRO A 10 9.61 23.06 21.18
C PRO A 10 8.25 22.58 20.66
N GLY A 11 7.86 22.94 19.44
CA GLY A 11 6.71 22.40 18.71
C GLY A 11 7.00 21.18 17.82
N ALA A 12 8.24 20.67 17.77
CA ALA A 12 8.62 19.54 16.94
C ALA A 12 7.85 18.27 17.35
N LYS A 13 6.88 17.88 16.53
CA LYS A 13 6.17 16.61 16.67
C LYS A 13 6.94 15.53 15.93
N GLY A 14 7.51 14.59 16.69
CA GLY A 14 8.03 13.36 16.12
C GLY A 14 6.91 12.55 15.45
N SER A 15 7.27 11.66 14.53
CA SER A 15 6.35 10.65 14.00
C SER A 15 6.78 9.28 14.47
N ASP A 16 5.80 8.42 14.76
CA ASP A 16 6.13 7.02 14.94
C ASP A 16 6.52 6.40 13.61
N VAL A 17 7.41 5.42 13.69
CA VAL A 17 7.88 4.63 12.57
C VAL A 17 7.76 3.17 12.99
N VAL A 18 7.10 2.39 12.15
CA VAL A 18 7.03 0.94 12.26
C VAL A 18 7.89 0.35 11.16
N VAL A 19 8.90 -0.41 11.54
CA VAL A 19 9.82 -1.06 10.61
C VAL A 19 9.66 -2.57 10.71
N ILE A 20 9.49 -3.24 9.57
CA ILE A 20 9.52 -4.71 9.48
C ILE A 20 10.72 -5.16 8.62
N PRO A 21 11.33 -6.32 8.90
CA PRO A 21 12.38 -6.88 8.04
C PRO A 21 11.88 -7.15 6.62
N GLN A 22 12.69 -6.91 5.58
CA GLN A 22 12.33 -7.21 4.18
C GLN A 22 11.88 -8.65 3.95
N ARG A 23 12.52 -9.62 4.63
CA ARG A 23 12.09 -11.04 4.62
C ARG A 23 10.63 -11.26 4.99
N THR A 24 9.99 -10.32 5.69
CA THR A 24 8.58 -10.38 6.07
C THR A 24 7.66 -10.20 4.86
N LEU A 25 8.07 -9.43 3.84
CA LEU A 25 7.31 -9.32 2.59
C LEU A 25 7.39 -10.63 1.79
N TRP A 26 8.57 -11.24 1.71
CA TRP A 26 8.73 -12.56 1.08
C TRP A 26 7.92 -13.64 1.82
N TRP A 27 7.96 -13.63 3.16
CA TRP A 27 7.09 -14.47 3.97
C TRP A 27 5.60 -14.21 3.69
N ALA A 28 5.19 -12.95 3.48
CA ALA A 28 3.80 -12.65 3.16
C ALA A 28 3.36 -13.25 1.82
N VAL A 29 4.25 -13.25 0.80
CA VAL A 29 4.00 -13.95 -0.47
C VAL A 29 3.82 -15.45 -0.25
N ASP A 30 4.72 -16.09 0.51
CA ASP A 30 4.62 -17.51 0.86
C ASP A 30 3.32 -17.80 1.61
N GLU A 31 2.98 -16.98 2.60
CA GLU A 31 1.83 -17.16 3.47
C GLU A 31 0.51 -16.98 2.71
N LEU A 32 0.42 -16.01 1.80
CA LEU A 32 -0.74 -15.83 0.93
C LEU A 32 -1.00 -17.08 0.07
N CYS A 33 0.03 -17.57 -0.63
CA CYS A 33 -0.06 -18.75 -1.49
C CYS A 33 -0.37 -20.03 -0.69
N ARG A 34 0.07 -20.08 0.57
CA ARG A 34 -0.20 -21.20 1.48
C ARG A 34 -1.62 -21.16 2.06
N ALA A 35 -2.11 -19.96 2.41
CA ALA A 35 -3.37 -19.79 3.13
C ALA A 35 -4.60 -19.80 2.22
N LEU A 36 -4.45 -19.36 0.96
CA LEU A 36 -5.55 -19.21 0.02
C LEU A 36 -5.29 -19.98 -1.28
N PRO A 37 -6.33 -20.59 -1.89
CA PRO A 37 -6.20 -21.21 -3.20
C PRO A 37 -5.72 -20.22 -4.27
N HIS A 38 -4.87 -20.66 -5.19
CA HIS A 38 -4.34 -19.80 -6.27
C HIS A 38 -5.47 -19.18 -7.12
N GLU A 39 -6.56 -19.92 -7.36
CA GLU A 39 -7.74 -19.44 -8.07
C GLU A 39 -8.46 -18.27 -7.39
N VAL A 40 -8.35 -18.16 -6.06
CA VAL A 40 -8.87 -17.02 -5.29
C VAL A 40 -7.89 -15.85 -5.40
N LEU A 41 -6.60 -16.10 -5.25
CA LEU A 41 -5.56 -15.08 -5.34
C LEU A 41 -5.49 -14.42 -6.73
N ARG A 42 -5.74 -15.19 -7.81
CA ARG A 42 -5.84 -14.66 -9.19
C ARG A 42 -6.95 -13.63 -9.39
N LYS A 43 -7.91 -13.52 -8.46
CA LYS A 43 -9.00 -12.54 -8.55
C LYS A 43 -8.63 -11.17 -8.01
N LEU A 44 -7.48 -11.04 -7.33
CA LEU A 44 -6.95 -9.75 -6.89
C LEU A 44 -6.74 -8.85 -8.10
N LYS A 45 -7.31 -7.65 -8.06
CA LYS A 45 -7.24 -6.70 -9.19
C LYS A 45 -5.86 -6.04 -9.23
N VAL A 46 -4.94 -6.63 -9.99
CA VAL A 46 -3.54 -6.16 -10.16
C VAL A 46 -3.47 -4.68 -10.56
N ARG A 47 -4.28 -4.25 -11.55
CA ARG A 47 -4.30 -2.84 -11.99
C ARG A 47 -4.78 -1.85 -10.91
N SER A 48 -5.52 -2.33 -9.91
CA SER A 48 -5.97 -1.54 -8.77
C SER A 48 -5.02 -1.64 -7.57
N GLY A 49 -4.00 -2.50 -7.63
CA GLY A 49 -3.01 -2.71 -6.57
C GLY A 49 -3.51 -3.55 -5.39
N GLU A 50 -4.56 -4.36 -5.59
CA GLU A 50 -5.12 -5.22 -4.53
C GLU A 50 -4.13 -6.30 -4.07
N ASP A 51 -3.28 -6.78 -4.97
CA ASP A 51 -2.21 -7.74 -4.67
C ASP A 51 -1.11 -7.11 -3.81
N LEU A 52 -0.63 -5.91 -4.16
CA LEU A 52 0.31 -5.16 -3.34
C LEU A 52 -0.27 -4.84 -1.95
N ALA A 53 -1.56 -4.47 -1.90
CA ALA A 53 -2.27 -4.27 -0.64
C ALA A 53 -2.32 -5.56 0.18
N ALA A 54 -2.65 -6.71 -0.44
CA ALA A 54 -2.69 -8.01 0.23
C ALA A 54 -1.33 -8.43 0.79
N ILE A 55 -0.25 -8.30 0.00
CA ILE A 55 1.12 -8.62 0.42
C ILE A 55 1.53 -7.74 1.60
N SER A 56 1.36 -6.42 1.46
CA SER A 56 1.83 -5.45 2.46
C SER A 56 1.04 -5.56 3.77
N THR A 57 -0.29 -5.67 3.70
CA THR A 57 -1.13 -5.86 4.90
C THR A 57 -0.85 -7.18 5.59
N THR A 58 -0.64 -8.27 4.84
CA THR A 58 -0.22 -9.56 5.40
C THR A 58 1.09 -9.43 6.17
N ALA A 59 2.07 -8.70 5.62
CA ALA A 59 3.37 -8.49 6.25
C ALA A 59 3.25 -7.71 7.59
N PHE A 60 2.47 -6.62 7.62
CA PHE A 60 2.30 -5.80 8.85
C PHE A 60 1.34 -6.40 9.88
N LEU A 61 0.29 -7.11 9.44
CA LEU A 61 -0.64 -7.81 10.33
C LEU A 61 -0.11 -9.15 10.82
N ALA A 62 0.95 -9.67 10.19
CA ALA A 62 1.56 -10.97 10.51
C ALA A 62 0.56 -12.15 10.44
N CYS A 63 -0.43 -12.05 9.55
CA CYS A 63 -1.30 -13.14 9.12
C CYS A 63 -1.83 -12.87 7.71
N ALA A 64 -2.12 -13.93 6.95
CA ALA A 64 -2.78 -13.82 5.66
C ALA A 64 -4.29 -13.54 5.82
N PRO A 65 -4.94 -12.91 4.83
CA PRO A 65 -6.39 -12.78 4.82
C PRO A 65 -7.06 -14.16 4.78
N THR A 66 -8.16 -14.28 5.51
CA THR A 66 -9.06 -15.44 5.48
C THR A 66 -9.95 -15.47 4.24
N SER A 67 -10.15 -14.32 3.60
CA SER A 67 -10.86 -14.23 2.32
C SER A 67 -10.45 -13.01 1.51
N VAL A 68 -10.62 -13.11 0.20
CA VAL A 68 -10.51 -12.03 -0.79
C VAL A 68 -11.87 -11.90 -1.48
N ASP A 69 -12.35 -10.69 -1.73
CA ASP A 69 -13.69 -10.49 -2.32
C ASP A 69 -13.84 -11.23 -3.66
N CYS A 70 -14.81 -12.15 -3.66
CA CYS A 70 -15.26 -12.89 -4.84
C CYS A 70 -16.77 -12.73 -5.08
N ALA A 71 -17.50 -12.04 -4.20
CA ALA A 71 -18.96 -12.11 -4.11
C ALA A 71 -19.65 -10.88 -3.46
N GLY A 72 -18.99 -9.72 -3.43
CA GLY A 72 -19.52 -8.48 -2.82
C GLY A 72 -19.16 -8.29 -1.35
N GLU A 73 -18.17 -9.02 -0.84
CA GLU A 73 -17.59 -8.89 0.50
C GLU A 73 -16.53 -7.76 0.53
N PRO A 74 -15.97 -7.38 1.70
CA PRO A 74 -14.78 -6.53 1.74
C PRO A 74 -13.62 -7.14 0.93
N ASP A 75 -12.81 -6.30 0.28
CA ASP A 75 -11.75 -6.74 -0.63
C ASP A 75 -10.79 -7.73 0.04
N LEU A 76 -10.43 -7.49 1.31
CA LEU A 76 -9.65 -8.41 2.13
C LEU A 76 -10.25 -8.52 3.54
N ILE A 77 -10.35 -9.74 4.09
CA ILE A 77 -10.79 -9.97 5.47
C ILE A 77 -9.72 -10.76 6.23
N PHE A 78 -9.22 -10.19 7.32
CA PHE A 78 -8.23 -10.82 8.21
C PHE A 78 -8.88 -11.27 9.52
N ASP A 79 -8.62 -12.51 9.94
CA ASP A 79 -8.81 -12.94 11.34
C ASP A 79 -7.50 -12.68 12.10
N LEU A 80 -7.50 -11.63 12.92
CA LEU A 80 -6.36 -11.18 13.70
C LEU A 80 -6.02 -12.16 14.84
N SER A 81 -6.90 -13.11 15.18
CA SER A 81 -6.54 -14.19 16.11
C SER A 81 -5.51 -15.16 15.51
N HIS A 82 -5.35 -15.18 14.19
CA HIS A 82 -4.27 -15.90 13.51
C HIS A 82 -2.97 -15.10 13.41
N SER A 83 -2.97 -13.82 13.83
CA SER A 83 -1.75 -13.03 13.85
C SER A 83 -0.73 -13.71 14.75
N LYS A 84 0.43 -14.07 14.18
CA LYS A 84 1.45 -14.85 14.88
C LYS A 84 2.20 -14.06 15.96
N SER A 85 1.76 -12.86 16.33
CA SER A 85 2.47 -12.10 17.34
C SER A 85 1.56 -11.29 18.28
N GLU A 86 1.78 -11.50 19.57
CA GLU A 86 1.54 -10.54 20.66
C GLU A 86 2.36 -9.23 20.49
N ARG A 87 3.00 -9.04 19.32
CA ARG A 87 3.85 -7.92 18.94
C ARG A 87 3.57 -7.47 17.50
N SER A 88 2.36 -7.65 16.96
CA SER A 88 2.05 -7.07 15.65
C SER A 88 2.37 -5.58 15.78
N PRO A 89 3.29 -5.05 14.97
CA PRO A 89 3.88 -3.76 15.27
C PRO A 89 2.88 -2.61 15.10
N ILE A 90 1.69 -2.93 14.56
CA ILE A 90 0.55 -2.03 14.41
C ILE A 90 -0.65 -2.40 15.28
N SER A 91 -0.57 -3.43 16.13
CA SER A 91 -1.69 -3.79 17.01
C SER A 91 -2.10 -2.61 17.91
N SER A 92 -1.14 -1.89 18.47
CA SER A 92 -1.35 -0.67 19.26
C SER A 92 -1.93 0.52 18.49
N MET A 93 -2.12 0.40 17.17
CA MET A 93 -2.58 1.47 16.27
C MET A 93 -4.03 1.25 15.82
N GLY A 94 -4.91 0.87 16.76
CA GLY A 94 -6.35 0.74 16.54
C GLY A 94 -6.86 -0.69 16.32
N LEU A 95 -5.98 -1.69 16.27
CA LEU A 95 -6.33 -3.09 15.99
C LEU A 95 -6.21 -4.05 17.19
N ALA A 96 -5.62 -3.62 18.31
CA ALA A 96 -5.20 -4.47 19.44
C ALA A 96 -6.32 -5.31 20.07
N ASN A 97 -7.58 -4.88 19.97
CA ASN A 97 -8.73 -5.56 20.56
C ASN A 97 -9.74 -6.05 19.51
N LYS A 98 -9.36 -6.04 18.24
CA LYS A 98 -10.23 -6.44 17.13
C LYS A 98 -9.91 -7.88 16.77
N ARG A 99 -10.95 -8.70 16.63
CA ARG A 99 -10.78 -10.06 16.11
C ARG A 99 -10.64 -10.05 14.58
N PHE A 100 -11.37 -9.19 13.91
CA PHE A 100 -11.36 -9.12 12.45
C PHE A 100 -11.02 -7.73 11.97
N ALA A 101 -10.28 -7.66 10.86
CA ALA A 101 -9.99 -6.43 10.14
C ALA A 101 -10.38 -6.60 8.67
N ASP A 102 -11.33 -5.78 8.24
CA ASP A 102 -11.88 -5.77 6.90
C ASP A 102 -11.29 -4.58 6.15
N PHE A 103 -10.71 -4.82 4.99
CA PHE A 103 -10.11 -3.81 4.14
C PHE A 103 -10.91 -3.62 2.86
N GLU A 104 -11.12 -2.36 2.49
CA GLU A 104 -11.49 -2.00 1.12
C GLU A 104 -10.29 -1.27 0.50
N VAL A 105 -9.85 -1.76 -0.65
CA VAL A 105 -8.72 -1.25 -1.41
C VAL A 105 -9.24 -0.27 -2.46
N LYS A 106 -8.61 0.88 -2.56
CA LYS A 106 -8.88 1.88 -3.59
C LYS A 106 -7.59 2.36 -4.20
N SER A 107 -7.58 2.34 -5.51
CA SER A 107 -6.57 3.04 -6.28
C SER A 107 -6.91 4.53 -6.33
N ILE A 108 -5.97 5.39 -5.96
CA ILE A 108 -5.98 6.80 -6.35
C ILE A 108 -5.34 6.87 -7.74
N GLY A 109 -6.14 7.18 -8.77
CA GLY A 109 -5.69 7.11 -10.16
C GLY A 109 -6.08 8.33 -10.98
N LEU A 110 -5.23 8.69 -11.95
CA LEU A 110 -5.42 9.79 -12.89
C LEU A 110 -5.11 9.34 -14.32
N TRP A 111 -4.51 10.23 -15.10
CA TRP A 111 -4.30 10.11 -16.53
C TRP A 111 -3.15 9.18 -16.87
N TYR A 112 -2.21 8.94 -15.96
CA TYR A 112 -1.08 8.06 -16.25
C TYR A 112 -1.55 6.64 -16.48
N ARG A 113 -2.42 6.08 -15.63
CA ARG A 113 -2.93 4.71 -15.87
C ARG A 113 -3.71 4.57 -17.17
N LYS A 114 -4.37 5.64 -17.63
CA LYS A 114 -5.05 5.65 -18.93
C LYS A 114 -4.03 5.67 -20.07
N PHE A 115 -2.99 6.50 -19.92
CA PHE A 115 -1.88 6.58 -20.86
C PHE A 115 -1.15 5.23 -20.98
N ASP A 116 -0.79 4.62 -19.86
CA ASP A 116 -0.22 3.27 -19.78
C ASP A 116 -1.12 2.23 -20.47
N ALA A 117 -2.41 2.22 -20.16
CA ALA A 117 -3.37 1.33 -20.83
C ALA A 117 -3.46 1.56 -22.35
N THR A 118 -3.26 2.79 -22.85
CA THR A 118 -3.23 3.03 -24.30
C THR A 118 -1.98 2.44 -24.96
N ILE A 119 -0.84 2.43 -24.25
CA ILE A 119 0.39 1.78 -24.72
C ILE A 119 0.18 0.27 -24.82
N ASP A 120 -0.35 -0.36 -23.76
CA ASP A 120 -0.69 -1.79 -23.73
C ASP A 120 -1.60 -2.17 -24.90
N GLN A 121 -2.62 -1.37 -25.17
CA GLN A 121 -3.56 -1.61 -26.26
C GLN A 121 -2.91 -1.50 -27.63
N SER A 122 -2.01 -0.54 -27.84
CA SER A 122 -1.25 -0.41 -29.09
C SER A 122 -0.30 -1.59 -29.29
N LEU A 123 0.44 -1.99 -28.25
CA LEU A 123 1.29 -3.19 -28.30
C LEU A 123 0.48 -4.45 -28.59
N GLY A 124 -0.70 -4.61 -27.97
CA GLY A 124 -1.62 -5.72 -28.24
C GLY A 124 -2.15 -5.76 -29.68
N ARG A 125 -2.15 -4.62 -30.40
CA ARG A 125 -2.46 -4.53 -31.83
C ARG A 125 -1.23 -4.70 -32.74
N GLY A 126 -0.04 -4.92 -32.19
CA GLY A 126 1.22 -4.99 -32.93
C GLY A 126 1.72 -3.63 -33.41
N GLU A 127 1.18 -2.54 -32.88
CA GLU A 127 1.67 -1.18 -33.14
C GLU A 127 2.90 -0.92 -32.27
N ILE A 128 3.92 -0.27 -32.84
CA ILE A 128 5.04 0.27 -32.05
C ILE A 128 4.57 1.61 -31.50
N PRO A 129 4.43 1.78 -30.17
CA PRO A 129 4.14 3.08 -29.59
C PRO A 129 5.27 4.03 -30.01
N MET A 130 4.97 5.01 -30.88
CA MET A 130 5.92 6.11 -31.12
C MET A 130 6.13 6.86 -29.80
N VAL A 131 7.25 7.58 -29.64
CA VAL A 131 7.56 8.38 -28.43
C VAL A 131 6.32 9.13 -27.94
N THR A 132 5.65 8.57 -26.95
CA THR A 132 4.45 9.12 -26.34
C THR A 132 4.88 9.88 -25.10
N THR A 133 4.65 11.19 -25.08
CA THR A 133 4.97 12.01 -23.92
C THR A 133 3.78 12.07 -22.97
N PHE A 134 4.02 11.79 -21.70
CA PHE A 134 3.09 12.05 -20.61
C PHE A 134 3.64 13.19 -19.75
N THR A 135 2.79 14.16 -19.42
CA THR A 135 3.13 15.28 -18.54
C THR A 135 2.16 15.28 -17.35
N ALA A 136 2.72 15.32 -16.14
CA ALA A 136 1.97 15.51 -14.90
C ALA A 136 2.51 16.71 -14.13
N ALA A 137 1.62 17.40 -13.41
CA ALA A 137 2.00 18.43 -12.48
C ALA A 137 2.47 17.78 -11.17
N VAL A 138 3.60 18.26 -10.64
CA VAL A 138 4.06 17.89 -9.31
C VAL A 138 3.15 18.55 -8.26
N THR A 139 2.74 17.78 -7.26
CA THR A 139 1.83 18.20 -6.19
C THR A 139 2.39 17.77 -4.82
N THR A 140 1.67 18.01 -3.74
CA THR A 140 2.02 17.50 -2.40
C THR A 140 1.14 16.31 -2.03
N VAL A 141 1.61 15.42 -1.16
CA VAL A 141 0.79 14.30 -0.66
C VAL A 141 -0.50 14.81 -0.02
N ASN A 142 -0.43 15.94 0.70
CA ASN A 142 -1.59 16.57 1.32
C ASN A 142 -2.65 17.03 0.31
N GLU A 143 -2.25 17.61 -0.83
CA GLU A 143 -3.18 18.02 -1.88
C GLU A 143 -3.87 16.81 -2.52
N VAL A 144 -3.13 15.73 -2.77
CA VAL A 144 -3.70 14.48 -3.30
C VAL A 144 -4.69 13.89 -2.32
N LEU A 145 -4.33 13.81 -1.04
CA LEU A 145 -5.20 13.29 0.00
C LEU A 145 -6.45 14.15 0.19
N ALA A 146 -6.31 15.48 0.25
CA ALA A 146 -7.44 16.41 0.42
C ALA A 146 -8.40 16.43 -0.78
N GLY A 147 -7.89 16.15 -1.99
CA GLY A 147 -8.70 16.03 -3.20
C GLY A 147 -9.22 14.60 -3.40
N GLU A 148 -8.46 13.81 -4.15
CA GLU A 148 -8.92 12.48 -4.58
C GLU A 148 -8.90 11.46 -3.42
N GLY A 149 -7.97 11.58 -2.48
CA GLY A 149 -7.89 10.68 -1.33
C GLY A 149 -9.18 10.67 -0.50
N LEU A 150 -9.69 11.85 -0.10
CA LEU A 150 -10.94 11.96 0.65
C LEU A 150 -12.14 11.39 -0.13
N ASN A 151 -12.20 11.60 -1.45
CA ASN A 151 -13.24 11.00 -2.30
C ASN A 151 -13.19 9.48 -2.29
N GLN A 152 -11.99 8.90 -2.37
CA GLN A 152 -11.79 7.45 -2.33
C GLN A 152 -12.06 6.87 -0.95
N ILE A 153 -11.70 7.59 0.12
CA ILE A 153 -12.03 7.22 1.50
C ILE A 153 -13.54 7.17 1.70
N ASP A 154 -14.28 8.20 1.27
CA ASP A 154 -15.74 8.21 1.39
C ASP A 154 -16.40 7.08 0.58
N ARG A 155 -15.90 6.80 -0.63
CA ARG A 155 -16.36 5.66 -1.43
C ARG A 155 -16.11 4.31 -0.75
N ALA A 156 -14.89 4.11 -0.25
CA ALA A 156 -14.52 2.88 0.44
C ALA A 156 -15.33 2.71 1.73
N LEU A 157 -15.50 3.77 2.52
CA LEU A 157 -16.33 3.74 3.72
C LEU A 157 -17.79 3.39 3.40
N ARG A 158 -18.36 3.94 2.32
CA ARG A 158 -19.71 3.57 1.86
C ARG A 158 -19.82 2.10 1.48
N GLN A 159 -18.76 1.49 0.93
CA GLN A 159 -18.73 0.05 0.65
C GLN A 159 -18.57 -0.76 1.93
N LEU A 160 -17.62 -0.41 2.80
CA LEU A 160 -17.42 -1.07 4.09
C LEU A 160 -18.70 -1.02 4.94
N ASN A 161 -19.43 0.10 4.95
CA ASN A 161 -20.69 0.21 5.70
C ASN A 161 -21.80 -0.74 5.20
N LYS A 162 -21.72 -1.21 3.95
CA LYS A 162 -22.66 -2.19 3.38
C LYS A 162 -22.20 -3.63 3.59
N LYS A 163 -20.88 -3.85 3.60
CA LYS A 163 -20.25 -5.16 3.54
C LYS A 163 -19.81 -5.68 4.93
N VAL A 164 -19.39 -4.79 5.81
CA VAL A 164 -18.70 -5.13 7.06
C VAL A 164 -19.67 -5.40 8.20
N ARG A 165 -19.37 -6.44 8.99
CA ARG A 165 -20.13 -6.79 10.20
C ARG A 165 -19.84 -5.79 11.32
N VAL A 166 -20.83 -5.51 12.17
CA VAL A 166 -20.78 -4.46 13.22
C VAL A 166 -19.55 -4.53 14.15
N ALA A 167 -19.01 -5.73 14.40
CA ALA A 167 -17.88 -5.93 15.31
C ALA A 167 -16.49 -5.94 14.63
N HIS A 168 -16.43 -5.91 13.30
CA HIS A 168 -15.18 -5.93 12.55
C HIS A 168 -14.56 -4.54 12.49
N SER A 169 -13.24 -4.47 12.41
CA SER A 169 -12.55 -3.22 12.14
C SER A 169 -12.68 -2.83 10.66
N LYS A 170 -12.94 -1.55 10.39
CA LYS A 170 -13.07 -0.99 9.05
C LYS A 170 -11.79 -0.27 8.66
N ASN A 171 -11.11 -0.79 7.65
CA ASN A 171 -9.81 -0.30 7.22
C ASN A 171 -9.85 0.03 5.73
N ILE A 172 -9.18 1.11 5.34
CA ILE A 172 -9.13 1.54 3.94
C ILE A 172 -7.68 1.50 3.50
N PHE A 173 -7.42 0.88 2.36
CA PHE A 173 -6.11 0.87 1.74
C PHE A 173 -6.14 1.71 0.47
N LEU A 174 -5.43 2.82 0.45
CA LEU A 174 -5.25 3.66 -0.72
C LEU A 174 -3.90 3.36 -1.37
N ILE A 175 -3.90 3.18 -2.69
CA ILE A 175 -2.67 3.04 -3.46
C ILE A 175 -2.65 4.02 -4.63
N ALA A 176 -1.62 4.85 -4.67
CA ALA A 176 -1.41 5.83 -5.75
C ALA A 176 -0.25 5.39 -6.62
N HIS A 177 -0.42 5.49 -7.94
CA HIS A 177 0.70 5.27 -8.85
C HIS A 177 1.63 6.49 -8.82
N PRO A 178 2.96 6.34 -8.69
CA PRO A 178 3.89 7.47 -8.63
C PRO A 178 3.74 8.46 -9.80
N PHE A 179 3.45 7.98 -11.01
CA PHE A 179 3.22 8.85 -12.16
C PHE A 179 1.79 9.39 -12.32
N ASP A 180 0.79 8.82 -11.64
CA ASP A 180 -0.53 9.48 -11.59
C ASP A 180 -0.45 10.76 -10.76
N TYR A 181 0.34 10.73 -9.69
CA TYR A 181 0.55 11.83 -8.75
C TYR A 181 2.03 11.90 -8.36
N PRO A 182 2.89 12.56 -9.17
CA PRO A 182 4.24 12.86 -8.75
C PRO A 182 4.17 13.85 -7.58
N VAL A 183 4.74 13.47 -6.44
CA VAL A 183 4.68 14.29 -5.22
C VAL A 183 6.06 14.79 -4.84
N VAL A 184 6.16 16.03 -4.33
CA VAL A 184 7.44 16.63 -3.93
C VAL A 184 8.14 15.83 -2.83
N GLU A 185 7.38 15.09 -2.03
CA GLU A 185 7.89 14.25 -0.93
C GLU A 185 8.69 13.03 -1.43
N MET A 186 8.63 12.69 -2.73
CA MET A 186 9.44 11.63 -3.33
C MET A 186 10.96 11.87 -3.16
N ASP A 187 11.39 13.13 -3.11
CA ASP A 187 12.81 13.50 -3.08
C ASP A 187 13.40 13.65 -1.66
N VAL A 188 12.57 13.59 -0.61
CA VAL A 188 12.95 14.10 0.73
C VAL A 188 13.36 12.99 1.71
N ALA A 189 12.69 11.82 1.69
CA ALA A 189 12.97 10.58 2.43
C ALA A 189 11.67 9.75 2.54
N PRO A 190 11.71 8.43 2.80
CA PRO A 190 10.49 7.62 2.96
C PRO A 190 9.70 7.93 4.25
N ILE A 191 10.09 8.96 5.01
CA ILE A 191 9.47 9.37 6.28
C ILE A 191 8.66 10.64 6.04
N VAL A 192 7.37 10.48 5.76
CA VAL A 192 6.48 11.59 5.39
C VAL A 192 5.37 11.85 6.42
N ALA A 193 5.13 10.95 7.38
CA ALA A 193 3.99 11.05 8.30
C ALA A 193 3.90 12.38 9.07
N HIS A 194 5.03 13.01 9.42
CA HIS A 194 5.07 14.30 10.12
C HIS A 194 4.63 15.48 9.25
N LEU A 195 4.66 15.31 7.93
CA LEU A 195 4.24 16.32 6.95
C LEU A 195 2.75 16.19 6.61
N LEU A 196 2.10 15.08 6.99
CA LEU A 196 0.73 14.81 6.61
C LEU A 196 -0.26 15.49 7.55
N ASN A 197 -1.23 16.17 6.95
CA ASN A 197 -2.37 16.73 7.66
C ASN A 197 -3.19 15.59 8.29
N PRO A 198 -3.64 15.73 9.55
CA PRO A 198 -4.58 14.79 10.14
C PRO A 198 -5.82 14.62 9.25
N LEU A 199 -6.37 13.40 9.23
CA LEU A 199 -7.64 13.12 8.59
C LEU A 199 -8.81 13.51 9.50
N ASP A 200 -8.90 14.79 9.83
CA ASP A 200 -9.94 15.33 10.69
C ASP A 200 -11.33 15.13 10.07
N GLY A 201 -12.29 14.70 10.88
CA GLY A 201 -13.68 14.52 10.45
C GLY A 201 -14.00 13.20 9.75
N ILE A 202 -13.03 12.30 9.58
CA ILE A 202 -13.32 10.94 9.10
C ILE A 202 -13.88 10.11 10.28
N VAL A 203 -15.14 9.69 10.16
CA VAL A 203 -15.86 8.91 11.18
C VAL A 203 -16.19 7.52 10.64
N GLY A 204 -16.04 6.49 11.48
CA GLY A 204 -16.42 5.12 11.14
C GLY A 204 -15.36 4.31 10.39
N VAL A 205 -14.12 4.81 10.35
CA VAL A 205 -12.94 4.10 9.84
C VAL A 205 -11.95 3.96 11.00
N ASP A 206 -11.42 2.76 11.23
CA ASP A 206 -10.42 2.54 12.26
C ASP A 206 -9.03 2.98 11.76
N THR A 207 -8.64 2.59 10.55
CA THR A 207 -7.35 2.96 9.93
C THR A 207 -7.46 3.29 8.44
N VAL A 208 -6.60 4.20 7.96
CA VAL A 208 -6.40 4.50 6.54
C VAL A 208 -4.93 4.31 6.20
N TRP A 209 -4.66 3.38 5.31
CA TRP A 209 -3.32 3.03 4.84
C TRP A 209 -3.13 3.68 3.49
N VAL A 210 -1.96 4.26 3.25
CA VAL A 210 -1.69 4.97 1.99
C VAL A 210 -0.30 4.62 1.51
N MET A 211 -0.25 4.00 0.33
CA MET A 211 0.98 3.56 -0.31
C MET A 211 1.19 4.30 -1.63
N TRP A 212 2.35 4.94 -1.74
CA TRP A 212 2.97 5.23 -3.02
C TRP A 212 4.10 4.20 -3.19
N PRO A 213 3.89 3.15 -4.02
CA PRO A 213 4.88 2.10 -4.19
C PRO A 213 6.27 2.66 -4.51
N ASP A 214 7.27 2.11 -3.84
CA ASP A 214 8.69 2.48 -3.94
C ASP A 214 9.04 3.92 -3.50
N VAL A 215 8.08 4.64 -2.89
CA VAL A 215 8.31 5.99 -2.35
C VAL A 215 8.11 6.03 -0.84
N PHE A 216 6.89 5.81 -0.37
CA PHE A 216 6.56 5.79 1.05
C PHE A 216 5.29 5.00 1.30
N PHE A 217 5.16 4.55 2.55
CA PHE A 217 3.96 3.87 3.03
C PHE A 217 3.62 4.40 4.42
N VAL A 218 2.38 4.84 4.60
CA VAL A 218 1.91 5.43 5.85
C VAL A 218 0.56 4.86 6.26
N MET A 219 0.28 4.95 7.55
CA MET A 219 -1.01 4.57 8.11
C MET A 219 -1.48 5.64 9.09
N TRP A 220 -2.69 6.14 8.86
CA TRP A 220 -3.45 6.94 9.82
C TRP A 220 -4.30 6.02 10.68
N SER A 221 -4.36 6.30 11.99
CA SER A 221 -5.18 5.57 12.95
C SER A 221 -6.12 6.52 13.67
N SER A 222 -7.43 6.21 13.67
CA SER A 222 -8.44 6.93 14.45
C SER A 222 -8.19 6.87 15.96
N HIS A 223 -7.62 5.76 16.46
CA HIS A 223 -7.33 5.58 17.88
C HIS A 223 -6.41 6.67 18.46
N ASN A 224 -5.40 7.07 17.68
CA ASN A 224 -4.36 8.02 18.08
C ASN A 224 -4.43 9.33 17.29
N ALA A 225 -5.40 9.46 16.36
CA ALA A 225 -5.56 10.56 15.41
C ALA A 225 -4.25 11.02 14.73
N ARG A 226 -3.37 10.06 14.40
CA ARG A 226 -2.02 10.35 13.87
C ARG A 226 -1.61 9.43 12.73
N TRP A 227 -0.73 9.94 11.89
CA TRP A 227 -0.02 9.20 10.86
C TRP A 227 1.23 8.52 11.42
N VAL A 228 1.56 7.35 10.88
CA VAL A 228 2.75 6.57 11.19
C VAL A 228 3.39 6.10 9.89
N ASN A 229 4.72 6.12 9.83
CA ASN A 229 5.45 5.58 8.68
C ASN A 229 5.57 4.07 8.82
N LEU A 230 5.35 3.36 7.72
CA LEU A 230 5.51 1.93 7.57
C LEU A 230 6.71 1.69 6.66
N LEU A 231 7.78 1.10 7.18
CA LEU A 231 9.04 0.92 6.44
C LEU A 231 9.44 -0.55 6.39
N PHE A 232 10.16 -0.90 5.31
CA PHE A 232 10.80 -2.20 5.13
C PHE A 232 12.31 -2.03 5.36
N ASP A 233 12.90 -2.78 6.29
CA ASP A 233 14.32 -2.64 6.66
C ASP A 233 15.28 -3.08 5.54
N SER A 234 15.97 -2.13 4.92
CA SER A 234 16.90 -2.36 3.81
C SER A 234 18.23 -3.03 4.20
N ARG A 235 18.48 -3.30 5.48
CA ARG A 235 19.77 -3.87 5.95
C ARG A 235 19.95 -5.36 5.66
N GLU A 236 18.88 -6.08 5.31
CA GLU A 236 18.94 -7.49 4.92
C GLU A 236 18.78 -7.62 3.40
N GLN A 237 19.84 -7.33 2.63
CA GLN A 237 19.91 -7.83 1.26
C GLN A 237 19.95 -9.36 1.31
N SER A 238 18.82 -9.99 1.06
CA SER A 238 18.70 -11.45 0.96
C SER A 238 19.58 -11.94 -0.19
N LYS A 239 20.66 -12.64 0.13
CA LYS A 239 21.63 -13.18 -0.84
C LYS A 239 21.11 -14.32 -1.73
N ASP A 240 19.82 -14.66 -1.63
CA ASP A 240 19.25 -15.90 -2.18
C ASP A 240 18.16 -15.70 -3.26
N HIS A 241 17.95 -14.49 -3.76
CA HIS A 241 16.96 -14.24 -4.82
C HIS A 241 17.67 -13.99 -6.15
N SER A 242 17.19 -14.67 -7.21
CA SER A 242 17.88 -14.83 -8.49
C SER A 242 18.15 -13.51 -9.20
N SER A 243 19.28 -13.45 -9.92
CA SER A 243 19.78 -12.31 -10.71
C SER A 243 18.86 -11.78 -11.82
N ALA A 244 17.67 -12.36 -12.01
CA ALA A 244 16.69 -11.90 -12.99
C ALA A 244 15.86 -10.69 -12.51
N TRP A 245 15.91 -10.36 -11.22
CA TRP A 245 15.09 -9.32 -10.59
C TRP A 245 15.91 -8.21 -9.92
N ASP A 246 17.24 -8.23 -10.09
CA ASP A 246 18.16 -7.31 -9.40
C ASP A 246 17.92 -5.83 -9.79
N ASP A 247 17.31 -5.60 -10.95
CA ASP A 247 17.01 -4.26 -11.47
C ASP A 247 15.66 -3.70 -10.96
N LEU A 248 14.90 -4.47 -10.18
CA LEU A 248 13.59 -4.06 -9.65
C LEU A 248 13.68 -3.60 -8.20
N GLU A 249 12.84 -2.65 -7.81
CA GLU A 249 12.65 -2.28 -6.41
C GLU A 249 11.94 -3.39 -5.63
N LEU A 250 12.13 -3.43 -4.31
CA LEU A 250 11.68 -4.55 -3.46
C LEU A 250 10.19 -4.89 -3.64
N LEU A 251 9.30 -3.89 -3.63
CA LEU A 251 7.86 -4.15 -3.77
C LEU A 251 7.53 -4.73 -5.13
N GLN A 252 8.24 -4.31 -6.18
CA GLN A 252 8.11 -4.86 -7.53
C GLN A 252 8.60 -6.30 -7.58
N GLN A 253 9.75 -6.61 -6.94
CA GLN A 253 10.27 -7.98 -6.85
C GLN A 253 9.28 -8.95 -6.20
N VAL A 254 8.71 -8.58 -5.04
CA VAL A 254 7.75 -9.45 -4.34
C VAL A 254 6.42 -9.55 -5.09
N GLN A 255 5.98 -8.48 -5.76
CA GLN A 255 4.79 -8.52 -6.60
C GLN A 255 4.97 -9.49 -7.76
N VAL A 256 6.09 -9.40 -8.48
CA VAL A 256 6.43 -10.29 -9.59
C VAL A 256 6.46 -11.75 -9.14
N GLU A 257 7.14 -12.05 -8.03
CA GLU A 257 7.20 -13.42 -7.52
C GLU A 257 5.81 -13.93 -7.12
N PHE A 258 4.99 -13.09 -6.49
CA PHE A 258 3.61 -13.44 -6.17
C PHE A 258 2.80 -13.78 -7.43
N GLN A 259 2.82 -12.90 -8.43
CA GLN A 259 2.12 -13.13 -9.70
C GLN A 259 2.63 -14.39 -10.42
N ARG A 260 3.94 -14.62 -10.43
CA ARG A 260 4.54 -15.82 -11.01
C ARG A 260 4.04 -17.11 -10.34
N ARG A 261 3.93 -17.13 -9.00
CA ARG A 261 3.51 -18.32 -8.26
C ARG A 261 2.04 -18.66 -8.41
N ILE A 262 1.20 -17.65 -8.58
CA ILE A 262 -0.23 -17.86 -8.79
C ILE A 262 -0.59 -18.01 -10.27
N ASP A 263 0.37 -18.06 -11.21
CA ASP A 263 0.14 -17.94 -12.66
C ASP A 263 -0.81 -16.77 -13.00
N GLY A 264 -0.54 -15.61 -12.41
CA GLY A 264 -1.33 -14.39 -12.56
C GLY A 264 -0.92 -13.54 -13.76
N GLU A 265 -1.56 -12.38 -13.90
CA GLU A 265 -1.22 -11.40 -14.94
C GLU A 265 0.12 -10.73 -14.63
N THR A 266 0.99 -10.64 -15.64
CA THR A 266 2.32 -10.00 -15.49
C THR A 266 2.31 -8.51 -15.76
N ASN A 267 1.19 -7.94 -16.23
CA ASN A 267 1.10 -6.55 -16.67
C ASN A 267 0.64 -5.62 -15.53
N SER A 268 1.37 -5.65 -14.42
CA SER A 268 1.13 -4.71 -13.33
C SER A 268 1.61 -3.32 -13.73
N PRO A 269 0.78 -2.26 -13.57
CA PRO A 269 1.24 -0.89 -13.82
C PRO A 269 2.33 -0.45 -12.83
N TYR A 270 2.47 -1.16 -11.71
CA TYR A 270 3.44 -0.85 -10.66
C TYR A 270 4.83 -1.48 -10.89
N ILE A 271 5.02 -2.20 -12.00
CA ILE A 271 6.33 -2.70 -12.41
C ILE A 271 6.86 -1.75 -13.49
N PHE A 272 7.70 -0.80 -13.09
CA PHE A 272 8.25 0.21 -14.00
C PHE A 272 9.69 0.57 -13.62
N ARG A 273 10.43 1.08 -14.60
CA ARG A 273 11.78 1.62 -14.42
C ARG A 273 11.82 3.07 -14.85
N LEU A 274 12.48 3.90 -14.05
CA LEU A 274 12.95 5.22 -14.46
C LEU A 274 14.38 5.07 -14.98
N GLU A 275 14.62 5.50 -16.20
CA GLU A 275 15.97 5.60 -16.80
C GLU A 275 16.53 7.01 -16.63
#